data_AF-S7VMA1-F1
#
_entry.id   AF-S7VMA1-F1
#
_cell.length_a   1.000
_cell.length_b   1.000
_cell.length_c   1.000
_cell.angle_alpha   90.00
_cell.angle_beta   90.00
_cell.angle_gamma   90.00
#
_symmetry.space_group_name_H-M   'P 1'
#
loop_
_entity.id
_entity.type
_entity.pdbx_description
1 polymer ?
#
loop_
_entity_poly.entity_id
_entity_poly.type
_entity_poly.pdbx_seq_one_letter_code
_entity_poly.pdbx_strand_id
1 'polypeptide(L)'
;MKDDFRKNQSPPKFLRNGGEMGRVIGEKDWANHPLGIPEKWPLSLRMSVSSMLKTAFPNFILWGEEYYCFYNDAYRPSLGKDGKHPFIIGQKFEEAFPELIETLKKK
;
A
#
# COMPACT_ATOMS: atom_id res chain seq x y z
N MET A 1 5.57 26.11 13.83
CA MET A 1 6.54 25.43 12.95
C MET A 1 6.35 23.93 13.17
N LYS A 2 5.72 23.22 12.24
CA LYS A 2 5.52 21.76 12.35
C LYS A 2 6.53 21.09 11.41
N ASP A 3 7.63 20.67 12.01
CA ASP A 3 8.54 19.58 11.61
C ASP A 3 8.43 19.02 10.19
N ASP A 4 9.27 19.55 9.30
CA ASP A 4 9.61 19.04 7.95
C ASP A 4 10.60 17.84 8.02
N PHE A 5 10.70 17.17 9.17
CA PHE A 5 11.72 16.13 9.45
C PHE A 5 11.53 14.79 8.71
N ARG A 6 10.43 14.61 7.97
CA ARG A 6 10.12 13.34 7.30
C ARG A 6 10.75 13.17 5.92
N LYS A 7 11.21 14.23 5.26
CA LYS A 7 11.70 14.14 3.87
C LYS A 7 13.05 13.42 3.70
N ASN A 8 13.77 13.11 4.78
CA ASN A 8 15.12 12.54 4.72
C ASN A 8 15.32 11.21 5.49
N GLN A 9 14.26 10.55 5.93
CA GLN A 9 14.40 9.24 6.58
C GLN A 9 14.31 8.13 5.54
N SER A 10 15.31 7.24 5.51
CA SER A 10 15.26 6.05 4.66
C SER A 10 14.04 5.20 5.02
N PRO A 11 13.33 4.62 4.03
CA PRO A 11 12.13 3.85 4.30
C PRO A 11 12.43 2.66 5.23
N PRO A 12 11.42 2.19 5.99
CA PRO A 12 11.52 1.00 6.82
C PRO A 12 12.18 -0.16 6.07
N LYS A 13 13.02 -0.95 6.77
CA LYS A 13 13.85 -2.01 6.14
C LYS A 13 13.06 -2.97 5.25
N PHE A 14 11.79 -3.25 5.57
CA PHE A 14 10.96 -4.20 4.84
C PHE A 14 10.41 -3.65 3.50
N LEU A 15 10.43 -2.34 3.30
CA LEU A 15 10.05 -1.65 2.06
C LEU A 15 11.24 -1.41 1.12
N ARG A 16 12.47 -1.52 1.63
CA ARG A 16 13.70 -1.34 0.84
C ARG A 16 13.80 -2.41 -0.24
N ASN A 17 14.38 -2.03 -1.38
CA ASN A 17 14.49 -2.86 -2.57
C ASN A 17 13.13 -3.35 -3.13
N GLY A 18 12.03 -2.68 -2.76
CA GLY A 18 10.68 -2.99 -3.23
C GLY A 18 10.26 -2.21 -4.48
N GLY A 19 11.21 -1.72 -5.27
CA GLY A 19 10.94 -0.94 -6.47
C GLY A 19 10.21 0.38 -6.22
N GLU A 20 9.41 0.79 -7.20
CA GLU A 20 8.62 2.02 -7.12
C GLU A 20 7.57 1.96 -6.01
N MET A 21 6.89 0.82 -5.86
CA MET A 21 5.84 0.66 -4.86
C MET A 21 6.40 0.64 -3.43
N GLY A 22 7.61 0.13 -3.22
CA GLY A 22 8.30 0.27 -1.93
C GLY A 22 8.55 1.73 -1.54
N ARG A 23 8.92 2.56 -2.52
CA ARG A 23 9.09 4.02 -2.35
C ARG A 23 7.76 4.72 -2.11
N VAL A 24 6.75 4.46 -2.93
CA VAL A 24 5.39 5.05 -2.80
C VAL A 24 4.78 4.73 -1.44
N ILE A 25 4.88 3.47 -0.98
CA ILE A 25 4.42 3.09 0.35
C ILE A 25 5.24 3.82 1.42
N GLY A 26 6.55 3.95 1.27
CA GLY A 26 7.39 4.67 2.24
C GLY A 26 7.12 6.17 2.36
N GLU A 27 6.71 6.82 1.26
CA GLU A 27 6.48 8.27 1.18
C GLU A 27 5.07 8.72 1.59
N LYS A 28 4.09 7.80 1.65
CA LYS A 28 2.72 8.13 2.05
C LYS A 28 2.68 8.64 3.50
N ASP A 29 1.84 9.65 3.77
CA ASP A 29 1.61 10.10 5.15
C ASP A 29 0.76 9.09 5.94
N TRP A 30 1.45 8.19 6.61
CA TRP A 30 0.85 7.18 7.48
C TRP A 30 0.54 7.67 8.90
N ALA A 31 1.00 8.86 9.32
CA ALA A 31 0.71 9.34 10.67
C ALA A 31 -0.79 9.55 10.89
N ASN A 32 -1.49 10.00 9.85
CA ASN A 32 -2.92 10.26 9.88
C ASN A 32 -3.76 9.09 9.37
N HIS A 33 -3.12 7.96 9.03
CA HIS A 33 -3.79 6.78 8.51
C HIS A 33 -4.16 5.82 9.65
N PRO A 34 -5.33 5.13 9.62
CA PRO A 34 -5.72 4.18 10.67
C PRO A 34 -4.74 3.03 10.95
N LEU A 35 -3.96 2.61 9.93
CA LEU A 35 -2.88 1.61 10.12
C LEU A 35 -1.66 2.15 10.88
N GLY A 36 -1.55 3.48 11.04
CA GLY A 36 -0.41 4.14 11.66
C GLY A 36 0.87 4.03 10.83
N ILE A 37 1.97 4.53 11.38
CA ILE A 37 3.29 4.52 10.72
C ILE A 37 3.79 3.09 10.45
N PRO A 38 4.49 2.83 9.34
CA PRO A 38 4.90 1.48 8.94
C PRO A 38 5.77 0.73 9.96
N GLU A 39 6.54 1.44 10.79
CA GLU A 39 7.35 0.85 11.87
C GLU A 39 6.48 0.17 12.95
N LYS A 40 5.25 0.64 13.13
CA LYS A 40 4.30 0.13 14.12
C LYS A 40 3.31 -0.87 13.56
N TRP A 41 3.37 -1.15 12.26
CA TRP A 41 2.50 -2.17 11.66
C TRP A 41 2.74 -3.55 12.28
N PRO A 42 1.68 -4.38 12.40
CA PRO A 42 1.81 -5.77 12.79
C PRO A 42 2.86 -6.50 11.94
N LEU A 43 3.60 -7.42 12.55
CA LEU A 43 4.66 -8.16 11.85
C LEU A 43 4.12 -8.89 10.60
N SER A 44 2.91 -9.44 10.69
CA SER A 44 2.23 -10.10 9.57
C SER A 44 2.04 -9.16 8.37
N LEU A 45 1.57 -7.91 8.59
CA LEU A 45 1.44 -6.92 7.51
C LEU A 45 2.81 -6.61 6.89
N ARG A 46 3.83 -6.34 7.72
CA ARG A 46 5.18 -6.03 7.24
C ARG A 46 5.75 -7.16 6.38
N MET A 47 5.54 -8.41 6.78
CA MET A 47 5.98 -9.59 6.02
C MET A 47 5.22 -9.74 4.71
N SER A 48 3.89 -9.63 4.72
CA SER A 48 3.07 -9.74 3.50
C SER A 48 3.42 -8.67 2.48
N VAL A 49 3.55 -7.41 2.92
CA VAL A 49 3.99 -6.30 2.04
C VAL A 49 5.40 -6.54 1.53
N SER A 50 6.34 -6.96 2.38
CA SER A 50 7.71 -7.24 1.93
C SER A 50 7.77 -8.37 0.90
N SER A 51 6.99 -9.43 1.08
CA SER A 51 6.90 -10.54 0.13
C SER A 51 6.28 -10.09 -1.20
N MET A 52 5.17 -9.34 -1.15
CA MET A 52 4.50 -8.77 -2.32
C MET A 52 5.44 -7.87 -3.14
N LEU A 53 6.23 -7.01 -2.48
CA LEU A 53 7.16 -6.10 -3.15
C LEU A 53 8.36 -6.81 -3.81
N LYS A 54 8.72 -8.02 -3.37
CA LYS A 54 9.93 -8.74 -3.83
C LYS A 54 9.67 -9.76 -4.93
N THR A 55 8.42 -10.00 -5.29
CA THR A 55 8.08 -10.91 -6.39
C THR A 55 7.96 -10.16 -7.72
N ALA A 56 8.34 -10.82 -8.81
CA ALA A 56 8.14 -10.33 -10.18
C ALA A 56 6.71 -10.58 -10.69
N PHE A 57 5.91 -11.38 -9.98
CA PHE A 57 4.52 -11.65 -10.35
C PHE A 57 3.58 -10.53 -9.86
N PRO A 58 2.55 -10.15 -10.64
CA PRO A 58 1.53 -9.20 -10.20
C PRO A 58 0.89 -9.65 -8.88
N ASN A 59 0.92 -8.78 -7.86
CA ASN A 59 0.36 -9.11 -6.55
C ASN A 59 -0.38 -7.90 -5.95
N PHE A 60 -1.54 -8.18 -5.33
CA PHE A 60 -2.43 -7.22 -4.70
C PHE A 60 -2.90 -7.78 -3.36
N ILE A 61 -2.80 -6.98 -2.29
CA ILE A 61 -3.24 -7.33 -0.94
C ILE A 61 -4.40 -6.41 -0.55
N LEU A 62 -5.46 -7.02 -0.03
CA LEU A 62 -6.52 -6.36 0.73
C LEU A 62 -6.28 -6.64 2.21
N TRP A 63 -5.96 -5.60 2.99
CA TRP A 63 -5.54 -5.77 4.38
C TRP A 63 -6.56 -5.27 5.40
N GLY A 64 -6.84 -6.11 6.40
CA GLY A 64 -7.69 -5.77 7.55
C GLY A 64 -9.18 -5.72 7.21
N GLU A 65 -9.98 -5.29 8.19
CA GLU A 65 -11.45 -5.24 8.09
C GLU A 65 -11.93 -4.24 7.03
N GLU A 66 -11.19 -3.15 6.84
CA GLU A 66 -11.49 -2.09 5.87
C GLU A 66 -10.88 -2.36 4.47
N TYR A 67 -10.24 -3.52 4.28
CA TYR A 67 -9.63 -3.93 3.01
C TYR A 67 -8.68 -2.87 2.40
N TYR A 68 -7.73 -2.37 3.19
CA TYR A 68 -6.75 -1.41 2.70
C TYR A 68 -5.89 -2.01 1.58
N CYS A 69 -5.78 -1.27 0.47
CA CYS A 69 -5.15 -1.76 -0.76
C CYS A 69 -3.63 -1.60 -0.75
N PHE A 70 -2.93 -2.67 -1.11
CA PHE A 70 -1.49 -2.66 -1.41
C PHE A 70 -1.24 -3.44 -2.70
N TYR A 71 -0.25 -3.03 -3.48
CA TYR A 71 0.14 -3.75 -4.70
C TYR A 71 1.61 -3.49 -5.04
N ASN A 72 2.19 -4.33 -5.89
CA ASN A 72 3.57 -4.22 -6.35
C ASN A 72 3.69 -3.60 -7.75
N ASP A 73 4.92 -3.32 -8.17
CA ASP A 73 5.25 -2.75 -9.48
C ASP A 73 4.65 -3.57 -10.62
N ALA A 74 4.72 -4.91 -10.52
CA ALA A 74 4.20 -5.83 -11.52
C ALA A 74 2.68 -5.79 -11.68
N TYR A 75 1.93 -5.38 -10.64
CA TYR A 75 0.47 -5.24 -10.70
C TYR A 75 0.01 -3.92 -11.32
N ARG A 76 0.88 -2.89 -11.38
CA ARG A 76 0.52 -1.56 -11.90
C ARG A 76 -0.19 -1.57 -13.26
N PRO A 77 0.23 -2.37 -14.27
CA PRO A 77 -0.46 -2.39 -15.56
C PRO A 77 -1.94 -2.78 -15.47
N SER A 78 -2.32 -3.60 -14.48
CA SER A 78 -3.72 -4.01 -14.24
C SER A 78 -4.60 -2.88 -13.71
N LEU A 79 -4.01 -1.79 -13.21
CA LEU A 79 -4.75 -0.62 -12.70
C LEU A 79 -5.19 0.36 -13.81
N GLY A 80 -4.86 0.06 -15.06
CA GLY A 80 -5.10 0.95 -16.20
C GLY A 80 -4.18 2.18 -16.20
N LYS A 81 -4.25 2.95 -17.28
CA LYS A 81 -3.39 4.14 -17.47
C LYS A 81 -3.91 5.39 -16.76
N ASP A 82 -5.21 5.43 -16.43
CA ASP A 82 -5.91 6.69 -16.15
C ASP A 82 -6.32 6.90 -14.67
N GLY A 83 -5.51 6.44 -13.71
CA GLY A 83 -5.45 7.16 -12.42
C GLY A 83 -5.71 6.40 -11.12
N LYS A 84 -5.60 5.06 -11.06
CA LYS A 84 -5.60 4.34 -9.76
C LYS A 84 -4.23 4.35 -9.08
N HIS A 85 -3.15 4.20 -9.83
CA HIS A 85 -1.80 4.34 -9.29
C HIS A 85 -1.35 5.82 -9.26
N PRO A 86 -0.66 6.28 -8.19
CA PRO A 86 -0.33 5.59 -6.94
C PRO A 86 -1.43 5.68 -5.86
N PHE A 87 -2.52 6.39 -6.15
CA PHE A 87 -3.46 6.93 -5.17
C PHE A 87 -4.16 5.89 -4.28
N ILE A 88 -4.43 4.69 -4.82
CA ILE A 88 -5.16 3.66 -4.07
C ILE A 88 -4.31 2.98 -2.98
N ILE A 89 -2.99 3.26 -2.87
CA ILE A 89 -2.17 2.67 -1.81
C ILE A 89 -2.65 3.11 -0.44
N GLY A 90 -2.96 2.14 0.42
CA GLY A 90 -3.54 2.35 1.73
C GLY A 90 -4.96 2.91 1.68
N GLN A 91 -5.60 3.00 0.51
CA GLN A 91 -7.00 3.38 0.43
C GLN A 91 -7.89 2.17 0.71
N LYS A 92 -9.08 2.38 1.28
CA LYS A 92 -10.08 1.30 1.40
C LYS A 92 -10.47 0.81 0.02
N PHE A 93 -10.67 -0.50 -0.13
CA PHE A 93 -11.07 -1.07 -1.42
C PHE A 93 -12.37 -0.50 -1.96
N GLU A 94 -13.34 -0.23 -1.08
CA GLU A 94 -14.64 0.35 -1.46
C GLU A 94 -14.51 1.72 -2.14
N GLU A 95 -13.51 2.51 -1.76
CA GLU A 95 -13.25 3.82 -2.36
C GLU A 95 -12.38 3.68 -3.62
N ALA A 96 -11.47 2.72 -3.63
CA ALA A 96 -10.56 2.47 -4.75
C ALA A 96 -11.24 1.79 -5.95
N PHE A 97 -12.22 0.92 -5.68
CA PHE A 97 -12.98 0.14 -6.66
C PHE A 97 -14.47 0.13 -6.28
N PRO A 98 -15.15 1.28 -6.29
CA PRO A 98 -16.56 1.37 -5.96
C PRO A 98 -17.42 0.45 -6.85
N GLU A 99 -16.99 0.20 -8.08
CA GLU A 99 -17.63 -0.70 -9.04
C GLU A 99 -17.55 -2.19 -8.67
N LEU A 100 -16.66 -2.58 -7.75
CA LEU A 100 -16.43 -3.98 -7.37
C LEU A 100 -16.88 -4.33 -5.95
N ILE A 101 -17.41 -3.37 -5.17
CA ILE A 101 -17.72 -3.55 -3.75
C ILE A 101 -18.74 -4.68 -3.49
N GLU A 102 -19.70 -4.87 -4.39
CA GLU A 102 -20.70 -5.93 -4.26
C GLU A 102 -20.09 -7.33 -4.31
N THR A 103 -18.99 -7.50 -5.04
CA THR A 103 -18.28 -8.78 -5.15
C THR A 103 -17.68 -9.20 -3.81
N LEU A 104 -17.19 -8.24 -3.01
CA LEU A 104 -16.63 -8.53 -1.69
C LEU A 104 -17.70 -8.90 -0.64
N LYS A 105 -18.92 -8.37 -0.78
CA LYS A 105 -20.02 -8.60 0.17
C LYS A 105 -20.72 -9.95 0.00
N LYS A 106 -20.44 -10.70 -1.06
CA LYS A 106 -21.07 -12.01 -1.35
C LYS A 106 -20.43 -13.21 -0.62
N LYS A 107 -19.86 -13.01 0.57
CA LYS A 107 -19.35 -14.12 1.40
C LYS A 107 -20.39 -14.59 2.40
#